data_AF-A0A4Z0L2V5-F1
#
_entry.id   AF-A0A4Z0L2V5-F1
#
_cell.length_a   1.000
_cell.length_b   1.000
_cell.length_c   1.000
_cell.angle_alpha   90.00
_cell.angle_beta   90.00
_cell.angle_gamma   90.00
#
_symmetry.space_group_name_H-M   'P 1'
#
loop_
_entity.id
_entity.type
_entity.pdbx_description
1 polymer ?
#
loop_
_entity_poly.entity_id
_entity_poly.type
_entity_poly.pdbx_seq_one_letter_code
_entity_poly.pdbx_strand_id
1 'polypeptide(L)' 'MNILQFNVRLAEGGAAGVALDLHLRARQKGLTSRFVYGYGKGGKKSVSHHRYPQVIKQTPRGTAIANIALFRFLNRDLFG' A
#
# COMPACT_ATOMS: atom_id res chain seq x y z
N MET A 1 4.75 15.38 15.96
CA MET A 1 3.96 14.13 15.86
C MET A 1 4.37 13.39 14.58
N ASN A 2 4.62 12.09 14.68
CA ASN A 2 5.01 11.24 13.55
C ASN A 2 3.91 10.22 13.26
N ILE A 3 3.47 10.13 12.02
CA ILE A 3 2.36 9.28 11.59
C ILE A 3 2.87 8.22 10.62
N LEU A 4 2.57 6.96 10.89
CA LEU A 4 2.82 5.85 9.97
C LEU A 4 1.48 5.25 9.58
N GLN A 5 1.21 5.21 8.28
CA GLN A 5 0.04 4.55 7.74
C GLN A 5 0.45 3.27 7.05
N PHE A 6 -0.23 2.18 7.39
CA PHE A 6 -0.02 0.88 6.78
C PHE A 6 -1.28 0.46 6.03
N ASN A 7 -1.13 0.07 4.77
CA ASN A 7 -2.24 -0.39 3.95
C ASN A 7 -1.80 -1.52 3.01
N VAL A 8 -2.73 -2.30 2.51
CA VAL A 8 -2.41 -3.30 1.47
C VAL A 8 -2.06 -2.59 0.16
N ARG A 9 -2.83 -1.57 -0.23
CA ARG A 9 -2.67 -0.86 -1.51
C ARG A 9 -2.48 0.64 -1.32
N LEU A 10 -1.98 1.30 -2.36
CA LEU A 10 -1.88 2.75 -2.44
C LEU A 10 -2.91 3.31 -3.42
N ALA A 11 -3.80 4.18 -2.92
CA ALA A 11 -4.81 4.89 -3.73
C ALA A 11 -5.78 3.98 -4.52
N GLU A 12 -5.93 2.72 -4.12
CA GLU A 12 -6.76 1.73 -4.80
C GLU A 12 -7.77 1.13 -3.81
N GLY A 13 -9.03 1.58 -3.89
CA GLY A 13 -10.12 1.15 -3.00
C GLY A 13 -10.42 2.15 -1.87
N GLY A 14 -11.53 1.91 -1.15
CA GLY A 14 -12.05 2.86 -0.15
C GLY A 14 -11.08 3.11 1.01
N ALA A 15 -10.64 2.04 1.70
CA ALA A 15 -9.74 2.17 2.85
C ALA A 15 -8.39 2.78 2.46
N ALA A 16 -7.82 2.38 1.32
CA ALA A 16 -6.57 2.95 0.81
C ALA A 16 -6.71 4.42 0.42
N GLY A 17 -7.88 4.82 -0.09
CA GLY A 17 -8.20 6.22 -0.40
C GLY A 17 -8.29 7.09 0.85
N VAL A 18 -9.00 6.62 1.88
CA VAL A 18 -9.13 7.33 3.17
C VAL A 18 -7.76 7.48 3.85
N ALA A 19 -6.98 6.40 3.90
CA ALA A 19 -5.62 6.44 4.43
C ALA A 19 -4.76 7.48 3.69
N LEU A 20 -4.78 7.45 2.35
CA LEU A 20 -4.02 8.40 1.55
C LEU A 20 -4.45 9.85 1.80
N ASP A 21 -5.75 10.12 1.88
CA ASP A 21 -6.27 11.46 2.18
C ASP A 21 -5.76 11.96 3.54
N LEU A 22 -5.84 11.12 4.58
CA LEU A 22 -5.29 11.45 5.90
C LEU A 22 -3.78 11.70 5.85
N HIS A 23 -3.03 10.95 5.04
CA HIS A 23 -1.60 11.12 4.88
C HIS A 23 -1.28 12.49 4.25
N LEU A 24 -1.98 12.84 3.18
CA LEU A 24 -1.78 14.12 2.48
C LEU A 24 -2.16 15.30 3.37
N ARG A 25 -3.30 15.23 4.07
CA ARG A 25 -3.73 16.29 5.01
C ARG A 25 -2.77 16.46 6.18
N ALA A 26 -2.26 15.36 6.74
CA ALA A 26 -1.25 15.43 7.79
C ALA A 26 0.00 16.17 7.31
N ARG A 27 0.44 15.90 6.08
CA ARG A 27 1.61 16.57 5.49
C ARG A 27 1.37 18.04 5.16
N GLN A 28 0.18 18.39 4.68
CA GLN A 28 -0.21 19.79 4.47
C GLN A 28 -0.17 20.59 5.78
N LYS A 29 -0.45 19.95 6.92
CA LYS A 29 -0.31 20.56 8.25
C LYS A 29 1.12 20.54 8.80
N GLY A 30 2.12 20.19 7.99
CA GLY A 30 3.52 20.11 8.41
C GLY A 30 3.86 18.89 9.29
N LEU A 31 2.95 17.92 9.42
CA LEU A 31 3.23 16.70 10.19
C LEU A 31 4.05 15.72 9.35
N THR A 32 4.98 15.02 10.01
CA THR A 32 5.72 13.94 9.37
C THR A 32 4.80 12.72 9.24
N SER A 33 4.46 12.37 8.01
CA SER A 33 3.60 11.22 7.71
C SER A 33 4.26 10.33 6.67
N ARG A 34 4.31 9.03 6.92
CA ARG A 34 4.81 8.02 5.98
C ARG A 34 3.69 7.07 5.61
N PHE A 35 3.58 6.76 4.33
CA PHE A 35 2.59 5.79 3.84
C PHE A 35 3.31 4.54 3.37
N VAL A 36 3.05 3.41 4.01
CA VAL A 36 3.60 2.12 3.65
C VAL A 36 2.49 1.27 3.07
N TYR A 37 2.76 0.67 1.91
CA TYR A 37 1.82 -0.24 1.28
C TYR A 37 2.47 -1.53 0.82
N GLY A 38 1.67 -2.59 0.77
CA GLY A 38 2.13 -3.91 0.35
C GLY A 38 2.31 -4.00 -1.17
N TYR A 39 1.20 -4.06 -1.91
CA TYR A 39 1.20 -4.25 -3.36
C TYR A 39 0.02 -3.56 -4.04
N GLY A 40 0.21 -3.17 -5.30
CA GLY A 40 -0.87 -2.75 -6.19
C GLY A 40 -1.51 -3.94 -6.91
N LYS A 41 -2.48 -3.65 -7.78
CA LYS A 41 -3.15 -4.68 -8.59
C LYS A 41 -2.17 -5.69 -9.22
N GLY A 42 -2.45 -6.99 -9.04
CA GLY A 42 -1.63 -8.08 -9.56
C GLY A 42 -0.26 -8.25 -8.88
N GLY A 43 -0.08 -7.76 -7.66
CA GLY A 43 1.17 -7.94 -6.88
C GLY A 43 2.27 -6.95 -7.28
N LYS A 44 1.96 -6.01 -8.17
CA LYS A 44 2.89 -5.04 -8.73
C LYS A 44 3.01 -3.81 -7.81
N LYS A 45 3.77 -2.82 -8.26
CA LYS A 45 3.79 -1.50 -7.64
C LYS A 45 2.49 -0.78 -8.00
N SER A 46 1.87 -0.03 -7.09
CA SER A 46 0.70 0.78 -7.44
C SER A 46 1.10 1.84 -8.46
N VAL A 47 0.27 2.04 -9.49
CA VAL A 47 0.49 3.00 -10.58
C VAL A 47 0.74 4.41 -10.05
N SER A 48 0.05 4.73 -8.95
CA SER A 48 0.07 6.01 -8.27
C SER A 48 1.34 6.26 -7.44
N HIS A 49 2.24 5.30 -7.27
CA HIS A 49 3.36 5.44 -6.33
C HIS A 49 4.27 6.62 -6.61
N HIS A 50 4.53 6.93 -7.89
CA HIS A 50 5.39 8.04 -8.26
C HIS A 50 4.72 9.40 -8.09
N ARG A 51 3.40 9.44 -7.87
CA ARG A 51 2.62 10.68 -7.72
C ARG A 51 2.59 11.19 -6.28
N TYR A 52 2.91 10.34 -5.31
CA TYR A 52 2.78 10.67 -3.89
C TYR A 52 4.14 10.61 -3.21
N PRO A 53 4.52 11.67 -2.47
CA PRO A 53 5.80 11.68 -1.79
C PRO A 53 5.73 10.86 -0.50
N GLN A 54 6.87 10.37 -0.01
CA GLN A 54 6.98 9.63 1.26
C GLN A 54 6.11 8.36 1.33
N VAL A 55 5.94 7.72 0.18
CA VAL A 55 5.25 6.44 0.05
C VAL A 55 6.24 5.31 -0.19
N ILE A 56 6.15 4.22 0.56
CA ILE A 56 7.09 3.10 0.54
C ILE A 56 6.34 1.81 0.20
N LYS A 57 6.84 1.06 -0.78
CA LYS A 57 6.35 -0.30 -1.05
C LYS A 57 7.14 -1.29 -0.19
N GLN A 58 6.47 -2.02 0.69
CA GLN A 58 7.08 -2.96 1.63
C GLN A 58 6.66 -4.41 1.34
N THR A 59 6.66 -4.82 0.06
CA THR A 59 6.49 -6.23 -0.29
C THR A 59 7.36 -6.60 -1.49
N PRO A 60 8.24 -7.62 -1.35
CA PRO A 60 8.96 -8.20 -2.47
C PRO A 60 8.00 -8.67 -3.55
N ARG A 61 8.32 -8.44 -4.83
CA ARG A 61 7.43 -8.82 -5.94
C ARG A 61 7.14 -10.32 -5.97
N GLY A 62 8.14 -11.16 -5.66
CA GLY A 62 7.99 -12.61 -5.59
C GLY A 62 6.94 -13.05 -4.57
N THR A 63 6.97 -12.50 -3.35
CA THR A 63 6.00 -12.80 -2.29
C THR A 63 4.58 -12.44 -2.72
N ALA A 64 4.38 -11.26 -3.31
CA ALA A 64 3.06 -10.83 -3.75
C ALA A 64 2.50 -11.72 -4.89
N ILE A 65 3.35 -12.12 -5.84
CA ILE A 65 2.95 -13.02 -6.94
C ILE A 65 2.63 -14.42 -6.38
N ALA A 66 3.48 -14.96 -5.51
CA ALA A 66 3.27 -16.25 -4.87
C ALA A 66 1.95 -16.26 -4.10
N ASN A 67 1.65 -15.20 -3.34
CA ASN A 67 0.42 -15.09 -2.58
C ASN A 67 -0.82 -15.03 -3.48
N ILE A 68 -0.76 -14.28 -4.58
CA ILE A 68 -1.84 -14.21 -5.56
C ILE A 68 -2.06 -15.56 -6.27
N ALA A 69 -0.98 -16.26 -6.65
CA ALA A 69 -1.08 -17.57 -7.27
C ALA A 69 -1.70 -18.58 -6.31
N LEU A 70 -1.24 -18.59 -5.04
CA LEU A 70 -1.78 -19.44 -4.01
C LEU A 70 -3.28 -19.18 -3.77
N PHE A 71 -3.68 -17.92 -3.71
CA PHE A 71 -5.08 -17.56 -3.58
C PHE A 71 -5.89 -18.04 -4.78
N ARG A 72 -5.38 -17.86 -6.00
CA ARG A 72 -6.12 -18.21 -7.22
C ARG A 72 -6.26 -19.71 -7.45
N PHE A 73 -5.26 -20.51 -7.08
CA PHE A 73 -5.25 -21.95 -7.35
C PHE A 73 -5.63 -22.81 -6.15
N LEU A 74 -5.35 -22.34 -4.93
CA LEU A 74 -5.54 -23.12 -3.70
C LEU A 74 -6.48 -22.43 -2.70
N ASN A 75 -7.03 -21.25 -3.05
CA ASN A 75 -7.86 -20.41 -2.17
C ASN A 75 -7.22 -20.20 -0.79
N ARG A 76 -5.89 -20.10 -0.76
CA ARG A 76 -5.10 -19.86 0.44
C ARG A 76 -4.36 -18.53 0.33
N ASP A 77 -4.25 -17.85 1.44
CA ASP A 77 -3.46 -16.64 1.61
C ASP A 77 -2.39 -16.94 2.68
N LEU A 78 -1.15 -17.23 2.25
CA LEU A 78 -0.06 -17.61 3.17
C LEU A 78 0.67 -16.38 3.74
N PHE A 79 0.47 -15.22 3.12
CA PHE A 79 1.18 -13.99 3.48
C PHE A 79 0.22 -12.85 3.86
N GLY A 80 -1.02 -13.22 4.22
CA GLY A 80 -2.09 -12.36 4.72
C GLY A 80 -2.10 -12.27 6.23
#